data_AF-A0A8R2HMH6-F1
#
_entry.id   AF-A0A8R2HMH6-F1
#
_cell.length_a   1.000
_cell.length_b   1.000
_cell.length_c   1.000
_cell.angle_alpha   90.00
_cell.angle_beta   90.00
_cell.angle_gamma   90.00
#
_symmetry.space_group_name_H-M   'P 1'
#
loop_
_entity.id
_entity.type
_entity.pdbx_description
1 polymer ?
#
loop_
_entity_poly.entity_id
_entity_poly.type
_entity_poly.pdbx_seq_one_letter_code
_entity_poly.pdbx_strand_id
1 'polypeptide(L)'
;MSHHNLVNGKRPYDYPMSLAHLTVKYNRKMYGKYGSASGVNPSLCWPTRADIREKLEYESEAYPFTIQEMMETTRQKRLAEEEKILKRDQEIVAKMAKLEMWKKELRNKVAKKTAEAQAAKDKKERLVEEVRRHFGFKLDSRDERFQEMLVKREKEQKKQEKLARKEAKEKVMIAKLQQKNAEISENK
;
A
#
# COMPACT_ATOMS: atom_id res chain seq x y z
N MET A 1 -64.64 35.67 -13.75
CA MET A 1 -65.20 34.31 -13.94
C MET A 1 -64.24 33.19 -13.51
N SER A 2 -62.97 33.21 -13.91
CA SER A 2 -61.99 32.15 -13.56
C SER A 2 -61.87 31.81 -12.06
N HIS A 3 -61.82 32.83 -11.19
CA HIS A 3 -61.72 32.63 -9.74
C HIS A 3 -62.95 31.91 -9.14
N HIS A 4 -64.16 32.23 -9.63
CA HIS A 4 -65.39 31.58 -9.18
C HIS A 4 -65.42 30.08 -9.53
N ASN A 5 -64.98 29.72 -10.74
CA ASN A 5 -64.91 28.32 -11.16
C ASN A 5 -63.91 27.52 -10.32
N LEU A 6 -62.76 28.12 -9.98
CA LEU A 6 -61.76 27.51 -9.11
C LEU A 6 -62.31 27.17 -7.71
N VAL A 7 -63.06 28.09 -7.10
CA VAL A 7 -63.68 27.87 -5.78
C VAL A 7 -64.71 26.74 -5.83
N ASN A 8 -65.44 26.62 -6.94
CA ASN A 8 -66.48 25.60 -7.12
C ASN A 8 -65.96 24.27 -7.70
N GLY A 9 -64.64 24.06 -7.75
CA GLY A 9 -64.07 22.82 -8.27
C GLY A 9 -64.35 22.58 -9.74
N LYS A 10 -64.54 23.63 -10.53
CA LYS A 10 -64.78 23.58 -11.98
C LYS A 10 -63.55 24.10 -12.75
N ARG A 11 -63.49 23.78 -14.04
CA ARG A 11 -62.41 24.21 -14.92
C ARG A 11 -62.32 25.76 -14.94
N PRO A 12 -61.13 26.36 -14.76
CA PRO A 12 -61.00 27.82 -14.65
C PRO A 12 -61.35 28.60 -15.92
N TYR A 13 -61.03 28.04 -17.09
CA TYR A 13 -61.28 28.65 -18.39
C TYR A 13 -61.86 27.61 -19.35
N ASP A 14 -62.89 27.99 -20.10
CA ASP A 14 -63.47 27.10 -21.12
C ASP A 14 -62.60 27.05 -22.38
N TYR A 15 -61.99 28.18 -22.74
CA TYR A 15 -61.11 28.36 -23.89
C TYR A 15 -59.62 28.45 -23.48
N PRO A 16 -58.68 28.04 -24.35
CA PRO A 16 -57.26 28.12 -24.08
C PRO A 16 -56.78 29.58 -24.10
N MET A 17 -56.55 30.16 -22.91
CA MET A 17 -56.00 31.52 -22.76
C MET A 17 -54.48 31.63 -22.98
N SER A 18 -53.74 30.51 -22.97
CA SER A 18 -52.29 30.49 -23.16
C SER A 18 -51.87 29.26 -23.97
N LEU A 19 -50.69 29.31 -24.60
CA LEU A 19 -50.11 28.17 -25.32
C LEU A 19 -49.95 26.94 -24.43
N ALA A 20 -49.68 27.15 -23.13
CA ALA A 20 -49.60 26.06 -22.17
C ALA A 20 -50.91 25.27 -22.08
N HIS A 21 -52.07 25.91 -22.26
CA HIS A 21 -53.38 25.26 -22.22
C HIS A 21 -53.63 24.32 -23.41
N LEU A 22 -52.88 24.49 -24.50
CA LEU A 22 -52.96 23.62 -25.68
C LEU A 22 -52.13 22.34 -25.52
N THR A 23 -51.26 22.27 -24.50
CA THR A 23 -50.37 21.12 -24.32
C THR A 23 -51.11 19.90 -23.77
N VAL A 24 -50.65 18.71 -24.19
CA VAL A 24 -51.12 17.42 -23.64
C VAL A 24 -50.98 17.39 -22.12
N LYS A 25 -49.88 17.93 -21.58
CA LYS A 25 -49.61 18.02 -20.14
C LYS A 25 -50.69 18.79 -19.39
N TYR A 26 -51.13 19.93 -19.91
CA TYR A 26 -52.18 20.72 -19.29
C TYR A 26 -53.53 19.99 -19.31
N ASN A 27 -53.89 19.38 -20.44
CA ASN A 27 -55.14 18.63 -20.56
C ASN A 27 -55.18 17.42 -19.62
N ARG A 28 -54.08 16.66 -19.50
CA ARG A 28 -53.94 15.58 -18.51
C ARG A 28 -54.10 16.10 -17.08
N LYS A 29 -53.53 17.27 -16.77
CA LYS A 29 -53.67 17.92 -15.44
C LYS A 29 -55.12 18.34 -15.16
N MET A 30 -55.83 18.90 -16.15
CA MET A 30 -57.23 19.27 -16.00
C MET A 30 -58.12 18.04 -15.79
N TYR A 31 -57.89 16.96 -16.55
CA TYR A 31 -58.60 15.70 -16.37
C TYR A 31 -58.31 15.07 -15.00
N GLY A 32 -57.05 15.09 -14.54
CA GLY A 32 -56.70 14.59 -13.20
C GLY A 32 -57.35 15.37 -12.05
N LYS A 33 -57.60 16.67 -12.23
CA LYS A 33 -58.19 17.53 -11.19
C LYS A 33 -59.72 17.54 -11.19
N TYR A 34 -60.33 17.53 -12.37
CA TYR A 34 -61.79 17.72 -12.53
C TYR A 34 -62.50 16.50 -13.15
N GLY A 35 -61.77 15.43 -13.48
CA GLY A 35 -62.32 14.21 -14.07
C GLY A 35 -63.02 14.47 -15.41
N SER A 36 -64.09 13.71 -15.67
CA SER A 36 -64.91 13.84 -16.89
C SER A 36 -65.57 15.22 -17.02
N ALA A 37 -65.79 15.95 -15.92
CA ALA A 37 -66.32 17.31 -15.96
C ALA A 37 -65.35 18.32 -16.60
N SER A 38 -64.07 17.95 -16.79
CA SER A 38 -63.10 18.75 -17.54
C SER A 38 -63.39 18.82 -19.05
N GLY A 39 -64.19 17.91 -19.59
CA GLY A 39 -64.43 17.78 -21.04
C GLY A 39 -63.24 17.26 -21.84
N VAL A 40 -62.15 16.85 -21.17
CA VAL A 40 -60.98 16.27 -21.83
C VAL A 40 -61.22 14.78 -22.11
N ASN A 41 -60.85 14.34 -23.32
CA ASN A 41 -60.93 12.93 -23.69
C ASN A 41 -59.95 12.09 -22.82
N PRO A 42 -60.42 11.08 -22.08
CA PRO A 42 -59.57 10.24 -21.22
C PRO A 42 -58.44 9.53 -21.97
N SER A 43 -58.62 9.23 -23.27
CA SER A 43 -57.61 8.54 -24.08
C SER A 43 -56.29 9.30 -24.16
N LEU A 44 -56.34 10.64 -24.07
CA LEU A 44 -55.18 11.51 -24.07
C LEU A 44 -54.26 11.27 -22.86
N CYS A 45 -54.76 10.68 -21.76
CA CYS A 45 -53.97 10.36 -20.58
C CYS A 45 -52.99 9.22 -20.81
N TRP A 46 -53.24 8.37 -21.81
CA TRP A 46 -52.32 7.32 -22.19
C TRP A 46 -51.23 7.85 -23.14
N PRO A 47 -50.01 7.32 -23.06
CA PRO A 47 -48.94 7.67 -23.99
C PRO A 47 -49.31 7.20 -25.41
N THR A 48 -48.79 7.90 -26.42
CA THR A 48 -48.93 7.46 -27.80
C THR A 48 -47.97 6.30 -28.09
N ARG A 49 -48.16 5.61 -29.21
CA ARG A 49 -47.23 4.54 -29.64
C ARG A 49 -45.80 5.06 -29.85
N ALA A 50 -45.65 6.32 -30.29
CA ALA A 50 -44.34 6.96 -30.42
C ALA A 50 -43.71 7.19 -29.05
N ASP A 51 -44.46 7.76 -28.09
CA ASP A 51 -43.98 7.98 -26.72
C ASP A 51 -43.55 6.67 -26.03
N ILE A 52 -44.28 5.57 -26.30
CA ILE A 52 -43.93 4.24 -25.75
C ILE A 52 -42.60 3.76 -26.33
N ARG A 53 -42.41 3.90 -27.66
CA ARG A 53 -41.17 3.49 -28.32
C ARG A 53 -39.97 4.27 -27.79
N GLU A 54 -40.09 5.60 -27.71
CA GLU A 54 -39.03 6.47 -27.18
C GLU A 54 -38.66 6.09 -25.74
N LYS A 55 -39.65 5.78 -24.89
CA LYS A 55 -39.39 5.33 -23.52
C LYS A 55 -38.70 3.97 -23.44
N LEU A 56 -39.08 3.02 -24.29
CA LEU A 56 -38.45 1.71 -24.35
C LEU A 56 -37.01 1.79 -24.85
N GLU A 57 -36.75 2.62 -25.86
CA GLU A 57 -35.40 2.92 -26.34
C GLU A 57 -34.55 3.53 -25.22
N TYR A 58 -35.06 4.56 -24.55
CA TYR A 58 -34.38 5.17 -23.39
C TYR A 58 -34.10 4.16 -22.27
N GLU A 59 -35.08 3.32 -21.91
CA GLU A 59 -34.91 2.30 -20.87
C GLU A 59 -33.83 1.28 -21.27
N SER A 60 -33.81 0.85 -22.53
CA SER A 60 -32.80 -0.10 -23.03
C SER A 60 -31.38 0.48 -23.04
N GLU A 61 -31.23 1.78 -23.31
CA GLU A 61 -29.93 2.46 -23.33
C GLU A 61 -29.46 2.83 -21.92
N ALA A 62 -30.34 3.37 -21.09
CA ALA A 62 -30.01 3.83 -19.74
C ALA A 62 -29.87 2.66 -18.75
N TYR A 63 -30.68 1.61 -18.93
CA TYR A 63 -30.78 0.46 -18.02
C TYR A 63 -30.70 -0.86 -18.80
N PRO A 64 -29.52 -1.18 -19.38
CA PRO A 64 -29.37 -2.33 -20.27
C PRO A 64 -29.45 -3.69 -19.55
N PHE A 65 -29.25 -3.71 -18.23
CA PHE A 65 -29.19 -4.96 -17.45
C PHE A 65 -30.48 -5.21 -16.69
N THR A 66 -30.88 -6.47 -16.65
CA THR A 66 -31.98 -6.92 -15.79
C THR A 66 -31.56 -6.92 -14.32
N ILE A 67 -32.55 -6.87 -13.42
CA ILE A 67 -32.31 -6.93 -11.96
C ILE A 67 -31.51 -8.18 -11.58
N GLN A 68 -31.78 -9.32 -12.22
CA GLN A 68 -31.08 -10.58 -11.95
C GLN A 68 -29.59 -10.50 -12.34
N GLU A 69 -29.27 -9.92 -13.49
CA GLU A 69 -27.88 -9.70 -13.93
C GLU A 69 -27.14 -8.72 -13.01
N MET A 70 -27.82 -7.66 -12.56
CA MET A 70 -27.24 -6.72 -11.58
C MET A 70 -26.94 -7.41 -10.24
N MET A 71 -27.82 -8.31 -9.78
CA MET A 71 -27.58 -9.11 -8.58
C MET A 71 -26.40 -10.05 -8.74
N GLU A 72 -26.30 -10.72 -9.89
CA GLU A 72 -25.21 -11.65 -10.18
C GLU A 72 -23.86 -10.95 -10.27
N THR A 73 -23.79 -9.83 -10.99
CA THR A 73 -22.57 -9.01 -11.06
C THR A 73 -22.15 -8.49 -9.69
N THR A 74 -23.11 -8.08 -8.85
CA THR A 74 -22.82 -7.67 -7.47
C THR A 74 -22.29 -8.84 -6.63
N ARG A 75 -22.88 -10.03 -6.77
CA ARG A 75 -22.42 -11.25 -6.10
C ARG A 75 -20.98 -11.59 -6.49
N GLN A 76 -20.66 -11.55 -7.78
CA GLN A 76 -19.32 -11.83 -8.29
C GLN A 76 -18.30 -10.80 -7.78
N LYS A 77 -18.66 -9.52 -7.73
CA LYS A 77 -17.79 -8.47 -7.16
C LYS A 77 -17.47 -8.74 -5.68
N ARG A 78 -18.46 -9.11 -4.88
CA ARG A 78 -18.25 -9.44 -3.45
C ARG A 78 -17.32 -10.64 -3.29
N LEU A 79 -17.55 -11.72 -4.03
CA LEU A 79 -16.68 -12.90 -4.00
C LEU A 79 -15.23 -12.55 -4.38
N ALA A 80 -15.04 -11.72 -5.40
CA ALA A 80 -13.71 -11.29 -5.81
C ALA A 80 -13.03 -10.39 -4.76
N GLU A 81 -13.78 -9.55 -4.05
CA GLU A 81 -13.26 -8.74 -2.93
C GLU A 81 -12.87 -9.61 -1.74
N GLU A 82 -13.72 -10.58 -1.37
CA GLU A 82 -13.45 -11.55 -0.31
C GLU A 82 -12.18 -12.37 -0.61
N GLU A 83 -12.02 -12.83 -1.85
CA GLU A 83 -10.82 -13.57 -2.27
C GLU A 83 -9.55 -12.71 -2.20
N LYS A 84 -9.65 -11.42 -2.56
CA LYS A 84 -8.52 -10.46 -2.43
C LYS A 84 -8.14 -10.24 -0.97
N ILE A 85 -9.12 -10.07 -0.09
CA ILE A 85 -8.89 -9.91 1.36
C ILE A 85 -8.22 -11.17 1.91
N LEU A 86 -8.75 -12.35 1.58
CA LEU A 86 -8.21 -13.61 2.05
C LEU A 86 -6.77 -13.84 1.57
N LYS A 87 -6.45 -13.55 0.31
CA LYS A 87 -5.07 -13.62 -0.21
C LYS A 87 -4.14 -12.66 0.53
N ARG A 88 -4.59 -11.42 0.75
CA ARG A 88 -3.83 -10.42 1.50
C ARG A 88 -3.56 -10.90 2.94
N ASP A 89 -4.56 -11.45 3.61
CA ASP A 89 -4.43 -11.92 4.97
C ASP A 89 -3.48 -13.11 5.06
N GLN A 90 -3.56 -14.06 4.13
CA GLN A 90 -2.60 -15.16 4.02
C GLN A 90 -1.15 -14.67 3.84
N GLU A 91 -0.93 -13.68 2.98
CA GLU A 91 0.39 -13.06 2.82
C GLU A 91 0.89 -12.38 4.09
N ILE A 92 0.01 -11.65 4.78
CA ILE A 92 0.35 -10.97 6.03
C ILE A 92 0.74 -12.02 7.07
N VAL A 93 -0.04 -13.08 7.24
CA VAL A 93 0.27 -14.17 8.19
C VAL A 93 1.62 -14.81 7.86
N ALA A 94 1.90 -15.10 6.59
CA ALA A 94 3.18 -15.67 6.16
C ALA A 94 4.38 -14.73 6.44
N LYS A 95 4.20 -13.42 6.25
CA LYS A 95 5.23 -12.39 6.57
C LYS A 95 5.41 -12.24 8.09
N MET A 96 4.32 -12.27 8.85
CA MET A 96 4.33 -12.18 10.32
C MET A 96 5.05 -13.38 10.96
N ALA A 97 4.92 -14.58 10.39
CA ALA A 97 5.68 -15.75 10.85
C ALA A 97 7.20 -15.57 10.70
N LYS A 98 7.67 -14.88 9.64
CA LYS A 98 9.09 -14.62 9.39
C LYS A 98 9.63 -13.38 10.11
N LEU A 99 8.75 -12.54 10.64
CA LEU A 99 9.10 -11.24 11.21
C LEU A 99 10.02 -11.35 12.44
N GLU A 100 9.80 -12.33 13.31
CA GLU A 100 10.67 -12.53 14.48
C GLU A 100 12.09 -12.98 14.09
N MET A 101 12.22 -13.78 13.02
CA MET A 101 13.51 -14.14 12.45
C MET A 101 14.24 -12.90 11.91
N TRP A 102 13.55 -12.07 11.12
CA TRP A 102 14.13 -10.84 10.57
C TRP A 102 14.51 -9.82 11.64
N LYS A 103 13.71 -9.68 12.70
CA LYS A 103 14.07 -8.84 13.85
C LYS A 103 15.35 -9.32 14.53
N LYS A 104 15.51 -10.64 14.73
CA LYS A 104 16.72 -11.22 15.32
C LYS A 104 17.94 -10.99 14.42
N GLU A 105 17.81 -11.23 13.12
CA GLU A 105 18.89 -10.96 12.17
C GLU A 105 19.32 -9.49 12.14
N LEU A 106 18.36 -8.57 12.18
CA LEU A 106 18.64 -7.14 12.22
C LEU A 106 19.37 -6.75 13.50
N ARG A 107 18.87 -7.18 14.67
CA ARG A 107 19.53 -6.94 15.96
C ARG A 107 20.96 -7.49 15.96
N ASN A 108 21.17 -8.69 15.43
CA ASN A 108 22.50 -9.29 15.32
C ASN A 108 23.43 -8.48 14.39
N LYS A 109 22.92 -8.00 13.26
CA LYS A 109 23.70 -7.13 12.34
C LYS A 109 24.06 -5.81 12.99
N VAL A 110 23.13 -5.18 13.71
CA VAL A 110 23.39 -3.95 14.45
C VAL A 110 24.43 -4.20 15.53
N ALA A 111 24.26 -5.23 16.36
CA ALA A 111 25.20 -5.57 17.43
C ALA A 111 26.63 -5.83 16.92
N LYS A 112 26.76 -6.55 15.79
CA LYS A 112 28.06 -6.77 15.14
C LYS A 112 28.70 -5.46 14.70
N LYS A 113 27.95 -4.59 14.00
CA LYS A 113 28.46 -3.30 13.53
C LYS A 113 28.83 -2.36 14.69
N THR A 114 28.04 -2.35 15.77
CA THR A 114 28.36 -1.54 16.96
C THR A 114 29.60 -2.07 17.66
N ALA A 115 29.76 -3.39 17.78
CA ALA A 115 30.94 -4.00 18.38
C ALA A 115 32.20 -3.75 17.55
N GLU A 116 32.11 -3.85 16.22
CA GLU A 116 33.22 -3.51 15.32
C GLU A 116 33.62 -2.03 15.41
N ALA A 117 32.62 -1.13 15.47
CA ALA A 117 32.86 0.30 15.64
C ALA A 117 33.48 0.64 17.01
N GLN A 118 33.02 -0.01 18.09
CA GLN A 118 33.60 0.13 19.42
C GLN A 118 35.03 -0.41 19.46
N ALA A 119 35.27 -1.62 18.95
CA ALA A 119 36.62 -2.18 18.87
C ALA A 119 37.58 -1.31 18.04
N ALA A 120 37.10 -0.67 16.97
CA ALA A 120 37.88 0.27 16.19
C ALA A 120 38.21 1.55 16.99
N LYS A 121 37.25 2.07 17.77
CA LYS A 121 37.48 3.19 18.69
C LYS A 121 38.48 2.81 19.78
N ASP A 122 38.29 1.69 20.46
CA ASP A 122 39.17 1.22 21.53
C ASP A 122 40.60 0.98 21.02
N LYS A 123 40.75 0.39 19.83
CA LYS A 123 42.07 0.22 19.19
C LYS A 123 42.72 1.57 18.91
N LYS A 124 41.96 2.52 18.37
CA LYS A 124 42.46 3.87 18.09
C LYS A 124 42.85 4.60 19.38
N GLU A 125 42.04 4.49 20.44
CA GLU A 125 42.32 5.11 21.73
C GLU A 125 43.57 4.49 22.39
N ARG A 126 43.73 3.16 22.36
CA ARG A 126 44.95 2.49 22.83
C ARG A 126 46.20 2.96 22.08
N LEU A 127 46.14 3.00 20.75
CA LEU A 127 47.24 3.50 19.91
C LEU A 127 47.59 4.95 20.24
N VAL A 128 46.59 5.81 20.41
CA VAL A 128 46.77 7.22 20.78
C VAL A 128 47.39 7.34 22.18
N GLU A 129 46.96 6.52 23.14
CA GLU A 129 47.47 6.55 24.51
C GLU A 129 48.91 6.03 24.60
N GLU A 130 49.26 4.95 23.91
CA GLU A 130 50.64 4.43 23.83
C GLU A 130 51.59 5.46 23.24
N VAL A 131 51.16 6.14 22.17
CA VAL A 131 51.95 7.23 21.56
C VAL A 131 52.07 8.40 22.54
N ARG A 132 50.99 8.77 23.24
CA ARG A 132 51.01 9.83 24.26
C ARG A 132 51.95 9.50 25.42
N ARG A 133 52.00 8.25 25.88
CA ARG A 133 52.93 7.76 26.92
C ARG A 133 54.38 7.82 26.44
N HIS A 134 54.63 7.53 25.16
CA HIS A 134 55.96 7.63 24.57
C HIS A 134 56.50 9.07 24.47
N PHE A 135 55.61 10.04 24.25
CA PHE A 135 56.01 11.45 24.10
C PHE A 135 55.99 12.25 25.41
N GLY A 136 55.28 11.81 26.45
CA GLY A 136 55.33 12.42 27.79
C GLY A 136 54.70 13.82 27.92
N PHE A 137 54.20 14.42 26.83
CA PHE A 137 53.54 15.73 26.79
C PHE A 137 52.14 15.65 26.17
N LYS A 138 51.28 16.66 26.41
CA LYS A 138 49.95 16.76 25.77
C LYS A 138 50.10 17.12 24.29
N LEU A 139 50.36 16.14 23.44
CA LEU A 139 50.43 16.28 21.98
C LEU A 139 49.00 16.27 21.39
N ASP A 140 48.70 17.20 20.49
CA ASP A 140 47.40 17.29 19.82
C ASP A 140 47.32 16.31 18.64
N SER A 141 46.14 15.74 18.38
CA SER A 141 45.93 14.66 17.39
C SER A 141 46.15 15.11 15.93
N ARG A 142 46.30 16.41 15.69
CA ARG A 142 46.49 17.03 14.37
C ARG A 142 47.95 17.34 14.02
N ASP A 143 48.89 17.09 14.93
CA ASP A 143 50.31 17.41 14.73
C ASP A 143 51.01 16.41 13.78
N GLU A 144 51.88 16.89 12.88
CA GLU A 144 52.50 16.08 11.81
C GLU A 144 53.39 14.95 12.38
N ARG A 145 54.11 15.25 13.47
CA ARG A 145 54.98 14.28 14.16
C ARG A 145 54.18 13.14 14.79
N PHE A 146 52.95 13.42 15.22
CA PHE A 146 52.02 12.43 15.77
C PHE A 146 51.53 11.48 14.67
N GLN A 147 51.20 12.02 13.50
CA GLN A 147 50.73 11.24 12.35
C GLN A 147 51.82 10.33 11.79
N GLU A 148 53.06 10.81 11.68
CA GLU A 148 54.18 9.98 11.21
C GLU A 148 54.48 8.80 12.14
N MET A 149 54.40 9.02 13.46
CA MET A 149 54.64 7.97 14.45
C MET A 149 53.47 6.99 14.59
N LEU A 150 52.22 7.47 14.46
CA LEU A 150 51.06 6.60 14.31
C LEU A 150 51.21 5.69 13.09
N VAL A 151 51.58 6.24 11.94
CA VAL A 151 51.75 5.47 10.69
C VAL A 151 52.89 4.45 10.81
N LYS A 152 54.00 4.77 11.48
CA LYS A 152 55.08 3.81 11.73
C LYS A 152 54.63 2.66 12.63
N ARG A 153 53.91 2.96 13.73
CA ARG A 153 53.40 1.95 14.66
C ARG A 153 52.27 1.10 14.08
N GLU A 154 51.37 1.69 13.30
CA GLU A 154 50.36 0.95 12.54
C GLU A 154 50.99 -0.02 11.53
N LYS A 155 52.08 0.39 10.85
CA LYS A 155 52.82 -0.50 9.94
C LYS A 155 53.49 -1.67 10.68
N GLU A 156 54.01 -1.45 11.88
CA GLU A 156 54.59 -2.49 12.72
C GLU A 156 53.53 -3.47 13.25
N GLN A 157 52.43 -2.96 13.82
CA GLN A 157 51.32 -3.80 14.28
C GLN A 157 50.70 -4.60 13.14
N LYS A 158 50.54 -3.99 11.95
CA LYS A 158 50.02 -4.69 10.75
C LYS A 158 50.99 -5.75 10.22
N LYS A 159 52.30 -5.60 10.41
CA LYS A 159 53.29 -6.65 10.09
C LYS A 159 53.21 -7.81 11.10
N GLN A 160 53.10 -7.50 12.39
CA GLN A 160 52.93 -8.49 13.46
C GLN A 160 51.63 -9.29 13.30
N GLU A 161 50.49 -8.61 13.04
CA GLU A 161 49.21 -9.27 12.77
C GLU A 161 49.26 -10.17 11.53
N LYS A 162 49.99 -9.77 10.49
CA LYS A 162 50.17 -10.60 9.27
C LYS A 162 51.00 -11.85 9.55
N LEU A 163 52.06 -11.75 10.37
CA LEU A 163 52.87 -12.90 10.77
C LEU A 163 52.08 -13.86 11.67
N ALA A 164 51.41 -13.34 12.70
CA ALA A 164 50.53 -14.13 13.56
C ALA A 164 49.39 -14.80 12.77
N ARG A 165 48.83 -14.14 11.74
CA ARG A 165 47.82 -14.73 10.87
C ARG A 165 48.39 -15.84 9.96
N LYS A 166 49.66 -15.76 9.56
CA LYS A 166 50.33 -16.85 8.82
C LYS A 166 50.57 -18.05 9.73
N GLU A 167 51.12 -17.83 10.93
CA GLU A 167 51.35 -18.88 11.92
C GLU A 167 50.05 -19.56 12.38
N ALA A 168 48.96 -18.81 12.56
CA ALA A 168 47.66 -19.38 12.90
C ALA A 168 47.09 -20.24 11.77
N LYS A 169 47.28 -19.85 10.51
CA LYS A 169 46.89 -20.65 9.35
C LYS A 169 47.72 -21.93 9.23
N GLU A 170 49.03 -21.84 9.49
CA GLU A 170 49.94 -22.98 9.51
C GLU A 170 49.56 -23.97 10.61
N LYS A 171 49.27 -23.50 11.83
CA LYS A 171 48.78 -24.35 12.94
C LYS A 171 47.45 -25.03 12.62
N VAL A 172 46.51 -24.35 11.97
CA VAL A 172 45.23 -24.95 11.55
C VAL A 172 45.42 -25.97 10.43
N MET A 173 46.35 -25.74 9.50
CA MET A 173 46.72 -26.73 8.47
C MET A 173 47.38 -27.97 9.08
N ILE A 174 48.31 -27.79 10.03
CA ILE A 174 48.97 -28.89 10.74
C ILE A 174 47.95 -29.70 11.54
N ALA A 175 47.02 -29.05 12.25
CA ALA A 175 45.95 -29.74 12.97
C ALA A 175 45.01 -30.54 12.04
N LYS A 176 44.66 -29.99 10.87
CA LYS A 176 43.89 -30.72 9.85
C LYS A 176 44.65 -31.90 9.23
N LEU A 177 45.96 -31.79 9.07
CA LEU A 177 46.81 -32.88 8.59
C LEU A 177 46.98 -33.97 9.65
N GLN A 178 47.08 -33.61 10.93
CA GLN A 178 47.13 -34.55 12.05
C GLN A 178 45.80 -35.29 12.23
N GLN A 179 44.65 -34.62 12.10
CA GLN A 179 43.34 -35.27 12.11
C GLN A 179 43.18 -36.24 10.94
N LYS A 180 43.57 -35.85 9.72
CA LYS A 180 43.57 -36.77 8.57
C LYS A 180 44.51 -37.97 8.75
N ASN A 181 45.70 -37.78 9.33
CA ASN A 181 46.62 -38.88 9.59
C ASN A 181 46.09 -39.84 10.67
N ALA A 182 45.40 -39.32 11.70
CA ALA A 182 44.73 -40.14 12.71
C ALA A 182 43.56 -40.96 12.12
N GLU A 183 42.74 -40.35 11.26
CA GLU A 183 41.65 -41.03 10.52
C GLU A 183 42.16 -42.11 9.55
N ILE A 184 43.39 -41.97 9.04
CA ILE A 184 44.05 -42.97 8.17
C ILE A 184 44.66 -44.11 9.00
N SER A 185 45.10 -43.85 10.24
CA SER A 185 45.63 -44.90 11.13
C SER A 185 44.55 -45.72 11.85
N GLU A 186 43.33 -45.18 12.06
CA GLU A 186 42.19 -45.93 12.62
C GLU A 186 41.46 -46.80 11.60
N ASN A 187 41.68 -46.58 10.29
CA ASN A 187 41.10 -47.36 9.18
C ASN A 187 42.05 -48.46 8.63
N LYS A 188 43.04 -48.88 9.41
CA LYS A 188 43.97 -49.99 9.11
C LYS A 188 43.93 -51.02 10.22
#